data_AF-A0A0Q1FIG8-F1
#
_entry.id   AF-A0A0Q1FIG8-F1
#
_cell.length_a   1.000
_cell.length_b   1.000
_cell.length_c   1.000
_cell.angle_alpha   90.00
_cell.angle_beta   90.00
_cell.angle_gamma   90.00
#
_symmetry.space_group_name_H-M   'P 1'
#
loop_
_entity.id
_entity.type
_entity.pdbx_description
1 polymer ?
#
loop_
_entity_poly.entity_id
_entity_poly.type
_entity_poly.pdbx_seq_one_letter_code
_entity_poly.pdbx_strand_id
1 'polypeptide(L)'
;MFNNKLFWTIFMMPGAILGWLFIIFGLLYPIENELLRKIWIIIVCIWCIGHPLELILSIPIGKKAGISTGTVFLKTMLFGFTWWLPLKLGVLDK
;
A
#
# COMPACT_ATOMS: atom_id res chain seq x y z
N MET A 1 -1.75 3.22 19.05
CA MET A 1 -0.98 2.70 17.92
C MET A 1 -1.16 3.54 16.65
N PHE A 2 -2.39 3.69 16.14
CA PHE A 2 -2.64 4.41 14.89
C PHE A 2 -2.32 5.92 14.89
N ASN A 3 -2.17 6.56 16.07
CA ASN A 3 -1.71 7.95 16.18
C ASN A 3 -0.18 8.10 16.18
N ASN A 4 0.57 7.01 16.04
CA ASN A 4 2.04 7.03 16.06
C ASN A 4 2.58 7.07 14.63
N LYS A 5 3.29 8.14 14.27
CA LYS A 5 3.94 8.31 12.96
C LYS A 5 4.90 7.16 12.64
N LEU A 6 5.71 6.73 13.61
CA LEU A 6 6.69 5.66 13.46
C LEU A 6 6.02 4.31 13.14
N PHE A 7 4.84 4.06 13.71
CA PHE A 7 4.09 2.84 13.39
C PHE A 7 3.81 2.74 11.88
N TRP A 8 3.35 3.83 11.28
CA TRP A 8 3.05 3.86 9.85
C TRP A 8 4.31 3.83 8.99
N THR A 9 5.31 4.64 9.32
CA THR A 9 6.50 4.80 8.47
C THR A 9 7.52 3.67 8.60
N ILE A 10 7.63 3.03 9.77
CA ILE A 10 8.65 1.98 10.02
C ILE A 10 8.06 0.57 9.86
N PHE A 11 6.77 0.38 10.13
CA PHE A 11 6.18 -0.96 10.07
C PHE A 11 5.22 -1.12 8.90
N MET A 12 4.23 -0.24 8.77
CA MET A 12 3.16 -0.43 7.77
C MET A 12 3.65 -0.18 6.33
N MET A 13 4.28 0.96 6.06
CA MET A 13 4.76 1.28 4.70
C MET A 13 5.85 0.32 4.21
N PRO A 14 6.86 -0.07 5.02
CA PRO A 14 7.81 -1.10 4.61
C PRO A 14 7.13 -2.45 4.37
N GLY A 15 6.12 -2.81 5.17
CA GLY A 15 5.28 -3.99 4.91
C GLY A 15 4.61 -3.96 3.54
N ALA A 16 4.10 -2.80 3.11
CA ALA A 16 3.52 -2.63 1.77
C ALA A 16 4.56 -2.88 0.65
N ILE A 17 5.78 -2.39 0.83
CA ILE A 17 6.90 -2.63 -0.10
C ILE A 17 7.32 -4.11 -0.11
N LEU A 18 7.41 -4.74 1.06
CA LEU A 18 7.67 -6.18 1.16
C LEU A 18 6.59 -7.01 0.44
N GLY A 19 5.33 -6.56 0.46
CA GLY A 19 4.25 -7.14 -0.34
C GLY A 19 4.55 -7.11 -1.85
N TRP A 20 4.98 -5.96 -2.38
CA TRP A 20 5.41 -5.86 -3.78
C TRP A 20 6.60 -6.77 -4.10
N LEU A 21 7.60 -6.82 -3.22
CA LEU A 21 8.75 -7.71 -3.39
C LEU A 21 8.35 -9.18 -3.39
N PHE A 22 7.39 -9.56 -2.53
CA PHE A 22 6.85 -10.92 -2.50
C PHE A 22 6.05 -11.26 -3.77
N ILE A 23 5.29 -10.29 -4.30
CA ILE A 23 4.62 -10.44 -5.61
C ILE A 23 5.64 -10.70 -6.70
N ILE A 24 6.65 -9.82 -6.84
CA ILE A 24 7.70 -9.94 -7.85
C ILE A 24 8.44 -11.27 -7.71
N PHE A 25 8.76 -11.69 -6.48
CA PHE A 25 9.40 -12.97 -6.22
C PHE A 25 8.60 -14.15 -6.77
N GLY A 26 7.30 -14.23 -6.48
CA GLY A 26 6.47 -15.33 -7.00
C GLY A 26 6.16 -15.26 -8.50
N LEU A 27 6.34 -14.09 -9.15
CA LEU A 27 6.32 -13.97 -10.61
C LEU A 27 7.58 -14.53 -11.26
N LEU A 28 8.75 -14.30 -10.63
CA LEU A 28 10.05 -14.74 -11.17
C LEU A 28 10.40 -16.18 -10.79
N TYR A 29 9.92 -16.65 -9.63
CA TYR A 29 10.21 -17.95 -9.08
C TYR A 29 8.90 -18.69 -8.76
N PRO A 30 8.62 -19.83 -9.42
CA PRO A 30 7.41 -20.61 -9.16
C PRO A 30 7.31 -21.05 -7.70
N ILE A 31 6.18 -20.74 -7.05
CA ILE A 31 5.91 -21.18 -5.67
C ILE A 31 5.26 -22.56 -5.71
N GLU A 32 6.04 -23.59 -5.37
CA GLU A 32 5.59 -24.98 -5.36
C GLU A 32 4.69 -25.30 -4.15
N ASN A 33 4.98 -24.71 -2.99
CA ASN A 33 4.18 -24.89 -1.79
C ASN A 33 2.77 -24.31 -1.97
N GLU A 34 1.75 -25.16 -1.86
CA GLU A 34 0.36 -24.77 -2.16
C GLU A 34 -0.17 -23.67 -1.25
N LEU A 35 0.13 -23.74 0.06
CA LEU A 35 -0.30 -22.72 1.01
C LEU A 35 0.34 -21.36 0.69
N LEU A 36 1.65 -21.34 0.46
CA LEU A 36 2.37 -20.13 0.11
C LEU A 36 1.89 -19.54 -1.22
N ARG A 37 1.57 -20.39 -2.20
CA ARG A 37 0.99 -19.98 -3.48
C ARG A 37 -0.39 -19.33 -3.29
N LYS A 38 -1.26 -19.89 -2.45
CA LYS A 38 -2.57 -19.28 -2.12
C LYS A 38 -2.40 -17.91 -1.45
N ILE A 39 -1.49 -17.79 -0.49
CA ILE A 39 -1.16 -16.51 0.17
C ILE A 39 -0.65 -15.50 -0.85
N TRP A 40 0.25 -15.93 -1.74
CA TRP A 40 0.77 -15.08 -2.81
C TRP A 40 -0.34 -14.57 -3.74
N ILE A 41 -1.26 -15.44 -4.18
CA ILE A 41 -2.41 -15.02 -5.01
C ILE A 41 -3.26 -13.98 -4.27
N ILE A 42 -3.53 -14.18 -2.97
CA ILE A 42 -4.29 -13.22 -2.17
C ILE A 42 -3.59 -11.86 -2.13
N ILE A 43 -2.27 -11.86 -1.88
CA ILE A 43 -1.48 -10.63 -1.84
C ILE A 43 -1.46 -9.94 -3.22
N VAL A 44 -1.29 -10.68 -4.32
CA VAL A 44 -1.41 -10.14 -5.68
C VAL A 44 -2.76 -9.46 -5.88
N CYS A 45 -3.87 -10.09 -5.49
CA CYS A 45 -5.20 -9.49 -5.61
C CYS A 45 -5.33 -8.21 -4.78
N ILE A 46 -4.86 -8.23 -3.53
CA ILE A 46 -4.96 -7.05 -2.65
C ILE A 46 -4.14 -5.87 -3.22
N TRP A 47 -2.95 -6.11 -3.75
CA TRP A 47 -2.11 -5.02 -4.28
C TRP A 47 -2.58 -4.58 -5.67
N CYS A 48 -2.75 -5.51 -6.61
CA CYS A 48 -3.06 -5.19 -8.01
C CYS A 48 -4.51 -4.76 -8.23
N ILE A 49 -5.43 -5.12 -7.33
CA ILE A 49 -6.85 -4.69 -7.42
C ILE A 49 -7.15 -3.69 -6.30
N GLY A 50 -6.77 -4.00 -5.06
CA GLY A 50 -7.06 -3.14 -3.92
C GLY A 50 -6.39 -1.76 -4.03
N HIS A 51 -5.08 -1.68 -4.33
CA HIS A 51 -4.43 -0.37 -4.43
C HIS A 51 -5.06 0.54 -5.52
N PRO A 52 -5.38 0.05 -6.74
CA PRO A 52 -6.15 0.84 -7.70
C PRO A 52 -7.53 1.30 -7.19
N LEU A 53 -8.29 0.41 -6.54
CA LEU A 53 -9.60 0.78 -5.99
C LEU A 53 -9.49 1.86 -4.90
N GLU A 54 -8.41 1.85 -4.12
CA GLU A 54 -8.14 2.87 -3.12
C GLU A 54 -7.88 4.27 -3.71
N LEU A 55 -7.64 4.42 -5.02
CA LEU A 55 -7.54 5.74 -5.67
C LEU A 55 -8.83 6.56 -5.49
N ILE A 56 -9.98 5.90 -5.44
CA ILE A 56 -11.29 6.54 -5.21
C ILE A 56 -11.29 7.33 -3.88
N LEU A 57 -10.62 6.80 -2.86
CA LEU A 57 -10.51 7.42 -1.53
C LEU A 57 -9.29 8.34 -1.43
N SER A 58 -8.14 7.90 -1.92
CA SER A 58 -6.87 8.61 -1.73
C SER A 58 -6.76 9.90 -2.56
N ILE A 59 -7.39 9.99 -3.75
CA ILE A 59 -7.41 11.21 -4.57
C ILE A 59 -8.04 12.39 -3.84
N PRO A 60 -9.29 12.32 -3.33
CA PRO A 60 -9.88 13.45 -2.61
C PRO A 60 -9.12 13.78 -1.31
N ILE A 61 -8.57 12.78 -0.61
CA ILE A 61 -7.76 12.98 0.60
C ILE A 61 -6.47 13.75 0.25
N GLY A 62 -5.72 13.28 -0.74
CA GLY A 62 -4.47 13.91 -1.18
C GLY A 62 -4.69 15.32 -1.74
N LYS A 63 -5.76 15.53 -2.52
CA LYS A 63 -6.13 16.88 -3.01
C LYS A 63 -6.40 17.86 -1.86
N LYS A 64 -7.14 17.44 -0.82
CA LYS A 64 -7.37 18.26 0.39
C LYS A 64 -6.05 18.58 1.12
N ALA A 65 -5.09 17.66 1.08
CA ALA A 65 -3.76 17.89 1.62
C ALA A 65 -2.86 18.74 0.70
N GLY A 66 -3.28 19.11 -0.52
CA GLY A 66 -2.45 19.86 -1.48
C GLY A 66 -1.40 19.00 -2.19
N ILE A 67 -1.58 17.68 -2.21
CA ILE A 67 -0.69 16.72 -2.89
C ILE A 67 -1.14 16.57 -4.35
N SER A 68 -0.18 16.59 -5.29
CA SER A 68 -0.48 16.44 -6.72
C SER A 68 -1.11 15.06 -7.02
N THR A 69 -2.00 14.99 -8.00
CA THR A 69 -2.67 13.72 -8.36
C THR A 69 -1.67 12.64 -8.78
N GLY A 70 -0.59 12.99 -9.46
CA GLY A 70 0.48 12.05 -9.80
C GLY A 70 1.17 11.48 -8.56
N THR A 71 1.46 12.32 -7.56
CA THR A 71 2.04 11.87 -6.29
C THR A 71 1.08 10.99 -5.49
N VAL A 72 -0.22 11.32 -5.47
CA VAL A 72 -1.24 10.47 -4.85
C VAL A 72 -1.25 9.09 -5.53
N PHE A 73 -1.30 9.07 -6.86
CA PHE A 73 -1.32 7.82 -7.61
C PHE A 73 -0.12 6.94 -7.26
N LEU A 74 1.10 7.51 -7.32
CA LEU A 74 2.33 6.78 -6.98
C LEU A 74 2.32 6.27 -5.53
N LYS A 75 1.99 7.13 -4.56
CA LYS A 75 1.95 6.73 -3.14
C LYS A 75 0.90 5.64 -2.92
N THR A 76 -0.28 5.70 -3.56
CA THR A 76 -1.32 4.69 -3.43
C THR A 76 -0.93 3.37 -4.07
N MET A 77 -0.29 3.37 -5.24
CA MET A 77 0.20 2.12 -5.84
C MET A 77 1.29 1.48 -4.98
N LEU A 78 2.20 2.26 -4.42
CA LEU A 78 3.32 1.74 -3.63
C LEU A 78 2.89 1.28 -2.23
N PHE A 79 2.06 2.06 -1.55
CA PHE A 79 1.81 1.92 -0.12
C PHE A 79 0.34 1.61 0.23
N GLY A 80 -0.59 1.70 -0.71
CA GLY A 80 -2.02 1.48 -0.46
C GLY A 80 -2.54 2.32 0.71
N PHE A 81 -3.38 1.75 1.57
CA PHE A 81 -3.96 2.47 2.70
C PHE A 81 -2.94 2.89 3.75
N THR A 82 -1.75 2.29 3.75
CA THR A 82 -0.72 2.57 4.75
C THR A 82 -0.16 3.99 4.66
N TRP A 83 -0.43 4.74 3.59
CA TRP A 83 -0.08 6.17 3.50
C TRP A 83 -1.29 7.11 3.58
N TRP A 84 -2.37 6.85 2.83
CA TRP A 84 -3.47 7.80 2.76
C TRP A 84 -4.33 7.80 4.01
N LEU A 85 -4.41 6.68 4.73
CA LEU A 85 -5.16 6.59 5.99
C LEU A 85 -4.49 7.43 7.09
N PRO A 86 -3.18 7.27 7.41
CA PRO A 86 -2.54 8.15 8.38
C PRO A 86 -2.47 9.62 7.95
N LEU A 87 -2.42 9.92 6.64
CA LEU A 87 -2.58 11.29 6.15
C LEU A 87 -3.98 11.85 6.49
N LYS A 88 -5.04 11.06 6.24
CA LYS A 88 -6.42 11.43 6.60
C LYS A 88 -6.58 11.65 8.11
N LEU A 89 -5.88 10.86 8.92
CA LEU A 89 -5.90 10.96 10.39
C LEU A 89 -5.04 12.10 10.93
N GLY A 90 -4.30 12.83 10.09
CA GLY A 90 -3.40 13.91 10.54
C GLY A 90 -2.16 13.41 11.28
N VAL A 91 -1.78 12.15 11.10
CA VAL A 91 -0.61 11.51 11.74
C VAL A 91 0.64 11.69 10.89
N LEU A 92 0.48 11.74 9.57
CA LEU A 92 1.53 12.07 8.63
C LEU A 92 1.39 13.50 8.12
N ASP A 93 2.52 14.18 8.08
CA ASP A 93 2.69 15.40 7.32
C ASP A 93 2.72 15.10 5.81
N LYS A 94 2.47 16.14 5.00
CA LYS A 94 2.32 16.07 3.55
C LYS A 94 3.54 15.48 2.84
#